data_AF-T1C8P1-F1
#
_entry.id   AF-T1C8P1-F1
#
_cell.length_a   1.000
_cell.length_b   1.000
_cell.length_c   1.000
_cell.angle_alpha   90.00
_cell.angle_beta   90.00
_cell.angle_gamma   90.00
#
_symmetry.space_group_name_H-M   'P 1'
#
loop_
_entity.id
_entity.type
_entity.pdbx_description
1 polymer ?
#
loop_
_entity_poly.entity_id
_entity_poly.type
_entity_poly.pdbx_seq_one_letter_code
_entity_poly.pdbx_strand_id
1 'polypeptide(L)'
;MPSPYSLAYKKRVYSPNRIKYPLIRVDWDPHGERNPQNRGKSKFRRASWDEVTTIIAEEIRRIHAKYGVNAILMQGDGHGECKTINTPHGQPGLLLDHMGGFTLQVRNPDSWEGWYWGAKHVWGQGVQGNYWPAANIVKDSTEHTEMCLFWGCDPETTP
;
A
#
# COMPACT_ATOMS: atom_id res chain seq x y z
N MET A 1 -19.16 2.56 15.67
CA MET A 1 -19.09 4.03 15.41
C MET A 1 -18.17 4.27 14.22
N PRO A 2 -18.37 5.29 13.36
CA PRO A 2 -17.38 5.61 12.34
C PRO A 2 -16.03 5.91 13.00
N SER A 3 -14.93 5.42 12.43
CA SER A 3 -13.60 5.65 12.98
C SER A 3 -13.34 7.15 13.19
N PRO A 4 -12.68 7.58 14.27
CA PRO A 4 -12.51 9.01 14.55
C PRO A 4 -11.84 9.78 13.41
N TYR A 5 -10.95 9.14 12.65
CA TYR A 5 -10.29 9.77 11.49
C TYR A 5 -11.24 10.05 10.33
N SER A 6 -12.32 9.26 10.17
CA SER A 6 -13.28 9.45 9.09
C SER A 6 -14.12 10.72 9.30
N LEU A 7 -14.41 11.07 10.57
CA LEU A 7 -15.10 12.31 10.94
C LEU A 7 -14.31 13.58 10.56
N ALA A 8 -12.98 13.51 10.58
CA ALA A 8 -12.09 14.61 10.23
C ALA A 8 -11.60 14.58 8.77
N TYR A 9 -12.08 13.65 7.94
CA TYR A 9 -11.51 13.37 6.62
C TYR A 9 -11.52 14.58 5.68
N LYS A 10 -12.53 15.46 5.78
CA LYS A 10 -12.59 16.73 5.03
C LYS A 10 -11.32 17.58 5.20
N LYS A 11 -10.69 17.56 6.38
CA LYS A 11 -9.44 18.30 6.65
C LYS A 11 -8.24 17.73 5.90
N ARG A 12 -8.25 16.44 5.55
CA ARG A 12 -7.20 15.84 4.69
C ARG A 12 -7.26 16.37 3.27
N VAL A 13 -8.48 16.50 2.72
CA VAL A 13 -8.71 16.97 1.34
C VAL A 13 -8.13 18.36 1.11
N TYR A 14 -8.34 19.28 2.07
CA TYR A 14 -7.92 20.68 2.01
C TYR A 14 -6.67 20.99 2.84
N SER A 15 -5.90 19.96 3.22
CA SER A 15 -4.69 20.15 4.01
C SER A 15 -3.69 21.08 3.30
N PRO A 16 -3.01 22.00 4.02
CA PRO A 16 -1.90 22.77 3.45
C PRO A 16 -0.77 21.87 2.92
N ASN A 17 -0.66 20.63 3.42
CA ASN A 17 0.33 19.63 2.99
C ASN A 17 -0.10 18.83 1.75
N ARG A 18 -1.24 19.15 1.13
CA ARG A 18 -1.69 18.46 -0.09
C ARG A 18 -0.73 18.76 -1.25
N ILE A 19 -0.23 17.71 -1.89
CA ILE A 19 0.50 17.83 -3.16
C ILE A 19 -0.51 18.23 -4.24
N LYS A 20 -0.36 19.45 -4.77
CA LYS A 20 -1.28 20.07 -5.74
C LYS A 20 -0.86 19.87 -7.20
N TYR A 21 0.43 19.64 -7.44
CA TYR A 21 1.03 19.57 -8.77
C TYR A 21 2.13 18.50 -8.80
N PRO A 22 2.51 18.02 -10.00
CA PRO A 22 3.72 17.24 -10.15
C PRO A 22 4.96 18.01 -9.69
N LEU A 23 5.88 17.30 -9.05
CA LEU A 23 7.10 17.84 -8.48
C LEU A 23 8.29 16.98 -8.91
N ILE A 24 9.39 17.63 -9.31
CA ILE A 24 10.67 16.98 -9.63
C ILE A 24 11.72 17.54 -8.70
N ARG A 25 12.61 16.68 -8.17
CA ARG A 25 13.70 17.12 -7.30
C ARG A 25 14.67 17.99 -8.09
N VAL A 26 15.07 19.15 -7.55
CA VAL A 26 15.80 20.19 -8.30
C VAL A 26 17.16 19.74 -8.83
N ASP A 27 17.75 18.74 -8.20
CA ASP A 27 19.08 18.20 -8.52
C ASP A 27 19.03 16.80 -9.15
N TRP A 28 17.87 16.40 -9.68
CA TRP A 28 17.72 15.14 -10.38
C TRP A 28 17.58 15.39 -11.88
N ASP A 29 18.58 14.94 -12.64
CA ASP A 29 18.58 14.97 -14.09
C ASP A 29 18.62 13.53 -14.65
N PRO A 30 17.60 13.08 -15.42
CA PRO A 30 17.60 11.75 -16.02
C PRO A 30 18.69 11.55 -17.07
N HIS A 31 19.19 12.62 -17.69
CA HIS A 31 20.23 12.60 -18.72
C HIS A 31 21.60 13.06 -18.21
N GLY A 32 21.70 13.38 -16.91
CA GLY A 32 22.91 13.83 -16.26
C GLY A 32 23.03 13.28 -14.84
N GLU A 33 23.35 14.16 -13.90
CA GLU A 33 23.55 13.79 -12.51
C GLU A 33 22.21 13.56 -11.79
N ARG A 34 22.01 12.31 -11.34
CA ARG A 34 20.77 11.89 -10.64
C ARG A 34 20.81 12.13 -9.13
N ASN A 35 21.98 12.42 -8.56
CA ASN A 35 22.17 12.76 -7.15
C ASN A 35 21.34 11.96 -6.13
N PRO A 36 21.42 10.60 -6.12
CA PRO A 36 20.65 9.78 -5.17
C PRO A 36 20.96 10.09 -3.69
N GLN A 37 22.18 10.51 -3.37
CA GLN A 37 22.63 10.92 -2.03
C GLN A 37 21.90 12.16 -1.46
N ASN A 38 21.17 12.88 -2.31
CA ASN A 38 20.39 14.06 -1.96
C ASN A 38 18.88 13.77 -1.78
N ARG A 39 18.45 12.51 -1.94
CA ARG A 39 17.08 12.08 -1.58
C ARG A 39 16.84 12.37 -0.08
N GLY A 40 15.72 13.05 0.21
CA GLY A 40 15.39 13.53 1.56
C GLY A 40 16.04 14.86 1.98
N LYS A 41 16.86 15.48 1.11
CA LYS A 41 17.56 16.76 1.39
C LYS A 41 17.15 17.87 0.43
N SER A 42 17.30 17.62 -0.87
CA SER A 42 17.06 18.64 -1.91
C SER A 42 15.57 18.96 -2.06
N LYS A 43 15.30 20.20 -2.47
CA LYS A 43 13.93 20.71 -2.69
C LYS A 43 13.38 20.23 -4.03
N PHE A 44 12.15 20.65 -4.33
CA PHE A 44 11.43 20.30 -5.54
C PHE A 44 11.08 21.54 -6.35
N ARG A 45 11.11 21.41 -7.67
CA ARG A 45 10.47 22.35 -8.59
C ARG A 45 9.12 21.79 -9.03
N ARG A 46 8.20 22.68 -9.38
CA ARG A 46 6.96 22.32 -10.05
C ARG A 46 7.25 21.87 -11.48
N ALA A 47 6.49 20.89 -11.95
CA ALA A 47 6.54 20.36 -13.31
C ALA A 47 5.12 20.27 -13.90
N SER A 48 5.02 20.13 -15.22
CA SER A 48 3.75 19.77 -15.88
C SER A 48 3.51 18.27 -15.78
N TRP A 49 2.25 17.85 -16.03
CA TRP A 49 1.95 16.42 -16.14
C TRP A 49 2.67 15.78 -17.33
N ASP A 50 2.70 16.44 -18.49
CA ASP A 50 3.38 15.95 -19.70
C ASP A 50 4.88 15.74 -19.47
N GLU A 51 5.54 16.63 -18.73
CA GLU A 51 6.95 16.50 -18.39
C GLU A 51 7.19 15.25 -17.54
N VAL A 52 6.45 15.09 -16.43
CA VAL A 52 6.68 13.95 -15.52
C VAL A 52 6.29 12.62 -16.15
N THR A 53 5.21 12.56 -16.94
CA THR A 53 4.77 11.30 -17.58
C THR A 53 5.74 10.89 -18.69
N THR A 54 6.30 11.85 -19.44
CA THR A 54 7.35 11.58 -20.43
C THR A 54 8.59 11.00 -19.75
N ILE A 55 9.07 11.65 -18.69
CA ILE A 55 10.22 11.17 -17.90
C ILE A 55 9.98 9.75 -17.36
N ILE A 56 8.81 9.50 -16.78
CA ILE A 56 8.47 8.17 -16.24
C ILE A 56 8.46 7.12 -17.35
N ALA A 57 7.83 7.41 -18.49
CA ALA A 57 7.75 6.48 -19.61
C ALA A 57 9.13 6.17 -20.22
N GLU A 58 9.98 7.18 -20.36
CA GLU A 58 11.37 7.01 -20.83
C GLU A 58 12.19 6.14 -19.87
N GLU A 59 12.05 6.36 -18.56
CA GLU A 59 12.76 5.56 -17.56
C GLU A 59 12.27 4.11 -17.53
N ILE A 60 10.96 3.86 -17.64
CA ILE A 60 10.40 2.51 -17.75
C ILE A 60 10.99 1.79 -18.97
N ARG A 61 10.93 2.42 -20.15
CA ARG A 61 11.49 1.84 -21.39
C ARG A 61 12.99 1.59 -21.27
N ARG A 62 13.74 2.55 -20.71
CA ARG A 62 15.20 2.43 -20.52
C ARG A 62 15.54 1.27 -19.58
N ILE A 63 14.82 1.13 -18.48
CA ILE A 63 15.05 0.05 -17.51
C ILE A 63 14.70 -1.30 -18.13
N HIS A 64 13.56 -1.43 -18.80
CA HIS A 64 13.16 -2.66 -19.49
C HIS A 64 14.20 -3.07 -20.54
N ALA A 65 14.64 -2.13 -21.39
CA ALA A 65 15.60 -2.41 -22.45
C ALA A 65 16.98 -2.82 -21.92
N LYS A 66 17.43 -2.24 -20.80
CA LYS A 66 18.78 -2.46 -20.27
C LYS A 66 18.89 -3.59 -19.25
N TYR A 67 17.86 -3.80 -18.45
CA TYR A 67 17.90 -4.68 -17.27
C TYR A 67 16.77 -5.73 -17.25
N GLY A 68 15.84 -5.67 -18.19
CA GLY A 68 14.66 -6.52 -18.23
C GLY A 68 13.49 -5.97 -17.40
N VAL A 69 12.32 -6.55 -17.64
CA VAL A 69 11.03 -6.08 -17.08
C VAL A 69 10.97 -6.18 -15.55
N ASN A 70 11.63 -7.18 -14.96
CA ASN A 70 11.67 -7.37 -13.52
C ASN A 70 12.57 -6.37 -12.77
N ALA A 71 13.30 -5.50 -13.47
CA ALA A 71 14.14 -4.48 -12.84
C ALA A 71 13.34 -3.28 -12.29
N ILE A 72 12.03 -3.20 -12.57
CA ILE A 72 11.14 -2.22 -11.94
C ILE A 72 10.52 -2.85 -10.69
N LEU A 73 10.80 -2.28 -9.53
CA LEU A 73 10.16 -2.65 -8.28
C LEU A 73 8.87 -1.85 -8.08
N MET A 74 7.75 -2.53 -7.92
CA MET A 74 6.48 -1.94 -7.54
C MET A 74 6.18 -2.26 -6.07
N GLN A 75 6.06 -1.21 -5.27
CA GLN A 75 5.50 -1.27 -3.92
C GLN A 75 4.06 -0.78 -3.97
N GLY A 76 3.11 -1.66 -3.70
CA GLY A 76 1.69 -1.31 -3.68
C GLY A 76 0.90 -2.15 -2.70
N ASP A 77 1.58 -2.66 -1.68
CA ASP A 77 0.92 -3.25 -0.52
C ASP A 77 0.79 -2.22 0.61
N GLY A 78 -0.21 -2.38 1.47
CA GLY A 78 -0.51 -1.50 2.60
C GLY A 78 -1.98 -1.11 2.71
N HIS A 79 -2.25 -0.05 3.47
CA HIS A 79 -3.55 0.61 3.47
C HIS A 79 -3.59 1.72 2.42
N GLY A 80 -4.76 1.98 1.88
CA GLY A 80 -4.99 3.18 1.10
C GLY A 80 -6.47 3.56 1.08
N GLU A 81 -6.83 4.45 0.16
CA GLU A 81 -8.20 4.95 0.07
C GLU A 81 -9.21 3.81 -0.22
N CYS A 82 -10.31 3.80 0.52
CA CYS A 82 -11.40 2.84 0.33
C CYS A 82 -12.12 3.09 -1.01
N LYS A 83 -11.65 2.42 -2.06
CA LYS A 83 -12.17 2.55 -3.43
C LYS A 83 -12.28 1.17 -4.07
N THR A 84 -13.45 0.83 -4.59
CA THR A 84 -13.68 -0.47 -5.26
C THR A 84 -13.10 -0.51 -6.68
N ILE A 85 -13.22 0.58 -7.45
CA ILE A 85 -12.76 0.65 -8.83
C ILE A 85 -11.29 1.09 -8.90
N ASN A 86 -10.97 2.17 -8.19
CA ASN A 86 -9.64 2.79 -8.19
C ASN A 86 -8.86 2.38 -6.95
N THR A 87 -8.74 1.06 -6.72
CA THR A 87 -8.00 0.53 -5.57
C THR A 87 -6.55 1.00 -5.62
N PRO A 88 -5.97 1.42 -4.49
CA PRO A 88 -4.58 1.91 -4.46
C PRO A 88 -3.55 0.81 -4.73
N HIS A 89 -3.93 -0.46 -4.53
CA HIS A 89 -3.02 -1.61 -4.60
C HIS A 89 -3.02 -2.32 -5.96
N GLY A 90 -4.08 -2.17 -6.77
CA GLY A 90 -4.21 -2.90 -8.04
C GLY A 90 -3.78 -2.12 -9.28
N GLN A 91 -4.10 -0.83 -9.33
CA GLN A 91 -3.96 -0.03 -10.56
C GLN A 91 -2.51 0.16 -11.04
N PRO A 92 -1.52 0.46 -10.16
CA PRO A 92 -0.13 0.55 -10.59
C PRO A 92 0.41 -0.77 -11.12
N GLY A 93 0.03 -1.89 -10.49
CA GLY A 93 0.43 -3.23 -10.92
C GLY A 93 -0.16 -3.60 -12.28
N LEU A 94 -1.46 -3.35 -12.47
CA LEU A 94 -2.12 -3.58 -13.76
C LEU A 94 -1.46 -2.76 -14.90
N LEU A 95 -1.12 -1.50 -14.64
CA LEU A 95 -0.44 -0.67 -15.62
C LEU A 95 0.94 -1.23 -15.98
N LEU A 96 1.75 -1.62 -14.98
CA LEU A 96 3.09 -2.16 -15.22
C LEU A 96 3.05 -3.54 -15.89
N ASP A 97 2.05 -4.37 -15.59
CA ASP A 97 1.81 -5.64 -16.27
C ASP A 97 1.58 -5.42 -17.77
N HIS A 98 0.71 -4.47 -18.13
CA HIS A 98 0.51 -4.05 -19.53
C HIS A 98 1.74 -3.39 -20.18
N MET A 99 2.69 -2.90 -19.40
CA MET A 99 3.95 -2.33 -19.88
C MET A 99 5.08 -3.37 -20.04
N GLY A 100 4.81 -4.64 -19.75
CA GLY A 100 5.74 -5.76 -19.96
C GLY A 100 6.13 -6.52 -18.69
N GLY A 101 5.68 -6.08 -17.52
CA GLY A 101 5.95 -6.74 -16.25
C GLY A 101 6.80 -5.92 -15.29
N PHE A 102 6.90 -6.41 -14.05
CA PHE A 102 7.57 -5.76 -12.94
C PHE A 102 7.83 -6.76 -11.81
N THR A 103 8.70 -6.40 -10.87
CA THR A 103 8.83 -7.12 -9.58
C THR A 103 7.87 -6.52 -8.57
N LEU A 104 6.93 -7.34 -8.09
CA LEU A 104 6.04 -6.98 -6.99
C LEU A 104 6.75 -7.16 -5.65
N GLN A 105 6.73 -6.14 -4.79
CA GLN A 105 7.05 -6.33 -3.38
C GLN A 105 5.97 -7.19 -2.72
N VAL A 106 6.33 -8.42 -2.35
CA VAL A 106 5.52 -9.25 -1.47
C VAL A 106 5.87 -8.87 -0.03
N ARG A 107 4.96 -8.22 0.68
CA ARG A 107 5.20 -7.78 2.06
C ARG A 107 5.16 -8.97 3.03
N ASN A 108 5.81 -8.78 4.17
CA ASN A 108 5.63 -9.65 5.34
C ASN A 108 4.17 -9.58 5.83
N PRO A 109 3.67 -10.61 6.54
CA PRO A 109 2.32 -10.60 7.12
C PRO A 109 2.24 -9.63 8.31
N ASP A 110 2.31 -8.32 8.06
CA ASP A 110 2.51 -7.23 9.04
C ASP A 110 1.38 -7.06 10.07
N SER A 111 0.26 -7.74 9.84
CA SER A 111 -0.89 -7.79 10.76
C SER A 111 -1.12 -9.20 11.32
N TRP A 112 -0.31 -10.19 10.92
CA TRP A 112 -0.57 -11.60 11.15
C TRP A 112 0.69 -12.40 11.47
N GLU A 113 1.78 -11.81 11.93
CA GLU A 113 3.08 -12.48 12.00
C GLU A 113 3.03 -13.79 12.79
N GLY A 114 2.52 -13.74 14.03
CA GLY A 114 2.39 -14.93 14.87
C GLY A 114 1.43 -15.97 14.30
N TRP A 115 0.37 -15.53 13.62
CA TRP A 115 -0.62 -16.40 12.99
C TRP A 115 -0.04 -17.07 11.74
N TYR A 116 0.58 -16.30 10.87
CA TYR A 116 1.11 -16.69 9.58
C TYR A 116 2.33 -17.60 9.72
N TRP A 117 3.26 -17.28 10.63
CA TRP A 117 4.50 -18.03 10.85
C TRP A 117 4.41 -19.07 11.96
N GLY A 118 3.37 -19.02 12.80
CA GLY A 118 3.19 -19.92 13.93
C GLY A 118 1.92 -20.75 13.80
N ALA A 119 0.77 -20.14 14.11
CA ALA A 119 -0.50 -20.85 14.22
C ALA A 119 -0.91 -21.62 12.96
N LYS A 120 -0.53 -21.12 11.79
CA LYS A 120 -0.68 -21.82 10.50
C LYS A 120 -0.15 -23.25 10.53
N HIS A 121 0.93 -23.51 11.24
CA HIS A 121 1.55 -24.84 11.34
C HIS A 121 0.85 -25.75 12.34
N VAL A 122 -0.06 -25.20 13.16
CA VAL A 122 -0.86 -25.95 14.13
C VAL A 122 -2.20 -26.36 13.52
N TRP A 123 -2.90 -25.44 12.85
CA TRP A 123 -4.27 -25.67 12.37
C TRP A 123 -4.51 -25.37 10.88
N GLY A 124 -3.45 -25.04 10.13
CA GLY A 124 -3.53 -24.77 8.69
C GLY A 124 -3.65 -23.28 8.33
N GLN A 125 -3.70 -23.00 7.02
CA GLN A 125 -3.58 -21.64 6.47
C GLN A 125 -4.72 -20.70 6.86
N GLY A 126 -5.97 -21.18 6.96
CA GLY A 126 -7.15 -20.33 7.15
C GLY A 126 -7.10 -19.04 6.33
N VAL A 127 -7.40 -17.89 6.97
CA VAL A 127 -7.16 -16.55 6.40
C VAL A 127 -5.88 -15.97 7.02
N GLN A 128 -4.76 -16.06 6.29
CA GLN A 128 -3.44 -15.57 6.75
C GLN A 128 -2.99 -16.15 8.11
N GLY A 129 -3.37 -17.40 8.41
CA GLY A 129 -3.06 -18.11 9.65
C GLY A 129 -4.16 -18.00 10.72
N ASN A 130 -5.17 -17.16 10.53
CA ASN A 130 -6.33 -17.10 11.41
C ASN A 130 -7.28 -18.29 11.20
N TYR A 131 -7.91 -18.74 12.27
CA TYR A 131 -8.94 -19.77 12.20
C TYR A 131 -10.12 -19.31 11.33
N TRP A 132 -10.43 -20.07 10.29
CA TRP A 132 -11.52 -19.78 9.34
C TRP A 132 -12.10 -21.09 8.78
N PRO A 133 -13.43 -21.20 8.54
CA PRO A 133 -14.46 -20.16 8.68
C PRO A 133 -14.93 -19.89 10.12
N ALA A 134 -15.33 -18.65 10.39
CA ALA A 134 -15.95 -18.20 11.64
C ALA A 134 -17.35 -17.61 11.37
N ALA A 135 -18.23 -18.42 10.78
CA ALA A 135 -19.59 -18.00 10.43
C ALA A 135 -20.53 -18.06 11.65
N ASN A 136 -21.54 -17.17 11.69
CA ASN A 136 -22.59 -17.12 12.71
C ASN A 136 -22.13 -16.91 14.17
N ILE A 137 -20.86 -16.55 14.38
CA ILE A 137 -20.26 -16.39 15.72
C ILE A 137 -20.96 -15.34 16.58
N VAL A 138 -21.54 -14.29 15.97
CA VAL A 138 -22.27 -13.26 16.73
C VAL A 138 -23.53 -13.84 17.35
N LYS A 139 -24.35 -14.56 16.57
CA LYS A 139 -25.58 -15.17 17.06
C LYS A 139 -25.29 -16.21 18.13
N ASP A 140 -24.36 -17.12 17.84
CA ASP A 140 -23.92 -18.17 18.77
C ASP A 140 -23.45 -17.56 20.10
N SER A 141 -22.62 -16.52 20.03
CA SER A 141 -22.13 -15.83 21.23
C SER A 141 -23.25 -15.17 22.02
N THR A 142 -24.22 -14.51 21.36
CA THR A 142 -25.32 -13.85 22.08
C THR A 142 -26.30 -14.81 22.75
N GLU A 143 -26.40 -16.05 22.25
CA GLU A 143 -27.32 -17.06 22.78
C GLU A 143 -26.66 -17.98 23.81
N HIS A 144 -25.34 -18.16 23.75
CA HIS A 144 -24.66 -19.23 24.48
C HIS A 144 -23.41 -18.80 25.26
N THR A 145 -22.82 -17.62 25.03
CA THR A 145 -21.61 -17.19 25.73
C THR A 145 -21.93 -16.63 27.11
N GLU A 146 -21.35 -17.23 28.16
CA GLU A 146 -21.40 -16.71 29.53
C GLU A 146 -20.18 -15.82 29.88
N MET A 147 -19.08 -15.99 29.15
CA MET A 147 -17.84 -15.26 29.37
C MET A 147 -17.10 -15.00 28.05
N CYS A 148 -16.70 -13.75 27.82
CA CYS A 148 -15.86 -13.36 26.70
C CYS A 148 -14.51 -12.84 27.20
N LEU A 149 -13.42 -13.38 26.66
CA LEU A 149 -12.05 -12.98 27.01
C LEU A 149 -11.43 -12.20 25.86
N PHE A 150 -11.06 -10.94 26.11
CA PHE A 150 -10.32 -10.11 25.18
C PHE A 150 -8.82 -10.24 25.45
N TRP A 151 -8.11 -10.99 24.60
CA TRP A 151 -6.67 -11.23 24.74
C TRP A 151 -5.91 -10.70 23.53
N GLY A 152 -5.03 -9.72 23.75
CA GLY A 152 -4.21 -9.13 22.69
C GLY A 152 -5.03 -8.33 21.68
N CYS A 153 -6.21 -7.84 22.06
CA CYS A 153 -7.11 -7.08 21.20
C CYS A 153 -7.71 -5.87 21.91
N ASP A 154 -8.13 -4.89 21.10
CA ASP A 154 -8.94 -3.73 21.49
C ASP A 154 -10.02 -3.54 20.40
N PRO A 155 -11.23 -4.06 20.61
CA PRO A 155 -12.29 -4.03 19.60
C PRO A 155 -12.84 -2.62 19.33
N GLU A 156 -12.61 -1.65 20.22
CA GLU A 156 -13.08 -0.27 20.02
C GLU A 156 -12.08 0.54 19.19
N THR A 157 -10.78 0.36 19.44
CA THR A 157 -9.71 1.06 18.71
C THR A 157 -9.43 0.44 17.34
N THR A 158 -9.45 -0.89 17.25
CA THR A 158 -9.22 -1.68 16.02
C THR A 158 -10.40 -2.60 15.71
N PRO A 159 -11.58 -2.02 15.39
CA PRO A 159 -12.79 -2.78 15.07
C PRO A 159 -12.72 -3.48 13.71
#